data_AF-A0A7R9ADE9-F1
#
_entry.id   AF-A0A7R9ADE9-F1
#
_cell.length_a   1.000
_cell.length_b   1.000
_cell.length_c   1.000
_cell.angle_alpha   90.00
_cell.angle_beta   90.00
_cell.angle_gamma   90.00
#
_symmetry.space_group_name_H-M   'P 1'
#
loop_
_entity.id
_entity.type
_entity.pdbx_description
1 polymer ?
#
loop_
_entity_poly.entity_id
_entity_poly.type
_entity_poly.pdbx_seq_one_letter_code
_entity_poly.pdbx_strand_id
1 'polypeptide(L)'
;MDSNSHSEWSIQVSYDDVFAEPDGIRSLDCVWRLSNTCFKGSKNFCYMGLTLFVAPIIALCQGFHFAILSFCHIWCVSACVRSCKINCAVVRNCCEIFCHACISPCYEACGMCLSRVKVKYQKLPDGEAEKDYFAI
;
A
#
# COMPACT_ATOMS: atom_id res chain seq x y z
N MET A 1 35.86 -8.67 23.52
CA MET A 1 34.95 -7.91 22.66
C MET A 1 34.83 -6.49 23.21
N ASP A 2 35.76 -5.67 22.76
CA ASP A 2 35.58 -4.28 22.32
C ASP A 2 34.14 -3.73 22.36
N SER A 3 33.94 -2.75 23.23
CA SER A 3 32.83 -1.79 23.18
C SER A 3 33.36 -0.37 23.42
N ASN A 4 34.42 -0.02 22.69
CA ASN A 4 34.83 1.36 22.40
C ASN A 4 34.46 1.65 20.93
N SER A 5 33.20 1.97 20.66
CA SER A 5 32.82 2.61 19.41
C SER A 5 31.46 3.30 19.59
N HIS A 6 31.45 4.61 19.38
CA HIS A 6 30.30 5.53 19.46
C HIS A 6 29.82 5.80 20.90
N SER A 7 30.31 6.80 21.64
CA SER A 7 30.13 8.23 21.35
C SER A 7 28.86 8.57 20.53
N GLU A 8 27.75 7.86 20.74
CA GLU A 8 26.42 8.40 20.42
C GLU A 8 26.09 9.46 21.47
N TRP A 9 26.60 10.68 21.23
CA TRP A 9 26.08 12.03 21.52
C TRP A 9 24.96 12.25 22.55
N SER A 10 24.73 11.39 23.53
CA SER A 10 24.07 11.78 24.77
C SER A 10 25.05 12.70 25.48
N ILE A 11 25.06 13.95 25.05
CA ILE A 11 25.68 15.06 25.74
C ILE A 11 24.89 15.12 27.04
N GLN A 12 25.31 14.33 28.02
CA GLN A 12 24.94 14.54 29.40
C GLN A 12 25.61 15.86 29.73
N VAL A 13 24.92 16.96 29.40
CA VAL A 13 25.27 18.31 29.78
C VAL A 13 25.33 18.27 31.29
N SER A 14 26.55 18.01 31.78
CA SER A 14 26.81 17.88 33.18
C SER A 14 26.76 19.30 33.73
N TYR A 15 26.21 19.47 34.94
CA TYR A 15 26.09 20.78 35.56
C TYR A 15 27.44 21.53 35.58
N ASP A 16 28.53 20.79 35.79
CA ASP A 16 29.91 21.25 35.68
C ASP A 16 30.29 21.85 34.31
N ASP A 17 29.78 21.29 33.21
CA ASP A 17 30.13 21.68 31.85
C ASP A 17 29.47 23.03 31.45
N VAL A 18 28.41 23.42 32.16
CA VAL A 18 27.68 24.70 31.95
C VAL A 18 28.17 25.79 32.90
N PHE A 19 28.66 25.42 34.09
CA PHE A 19 28.94 26.35 35.19
C PHE A 19 30.39 26.37 35.70
N ALA A 20 31.34 25.70 35.04
CA ALA A 20 32.74 25.57 35.47
C ALA A 20 33.40 26.89 35.94
N GLU A 21 33.42 27.12 37.26
CA GLU A 21 34.31 28.08 37.93
C GLU A 21 35.23 27.32 38.90
N PRO A 22 36.52 27.71 39.02
CA PRO A 22 37.51 26.97 39.81
C PRO A 22 37.29 27.03 41.33
N ASP A 23 37.55 25.90 41.99
CA ASP A 23 37.41 25.67 43.44
C ASP A 23 38.28 26.61 44.28
N GLY A 24 37.72 27.74 44.73
CA GLY A 24 38.50 28.68 45.54
C GLY A 24 37.67 29.70 46.29
N ILE A 25 36.85 29.27 47.27
CA ILE A 25 36.65 29.90 48.60
C ILE A 25 35.59 29.09 49.38
N ARG A 26 36.02 28.52 50.50
CA ARG A 26 35.30 27.52 51.30
C ARG A 26 34.12 28.13 52.09
N SER A 27 33.00 28.33 51.39
CA SER A 27 31.61 28.47 51.91
C SER A 27 30.53 28.19 50.84
N LEU A 28 30.93 27.94 49.58
CA LEU A 28 30.06 27.69 48.43
C LEU A 28 29.65 26.22 48.19
N ASP A 29 30.26 25.24 48.89
CA ASP A 29 29.98 23.80 48.68
C ASP A 29 28.49 23.43 48.84
N CYS A 30 27.80 24.04 49.82
CA CYS A 30 26.39 23.76 50.06
C CYS A 30 25.51 24.31 48.94
N VAL A 31 25.80 25.54 48.48
CA VAL A 31 25.08 26.20 47.38
C VAL A 31 25.31 25.45 46.06
N TRP A 32 26.53 24.97 45.82
CA TRP A 32 26.87 24.18 44.64
C TRP A 32 26.14 22.83 44.63
N ARG A 33 26.07 22.14 45.77
CA ARG A 33 25.33 20.87 45.88
C ARG A 33 23.82 21.04 45.74
N LEU A 34 23.26 22.13 46.29
CA LEU A 34 21.84 22.45 46.18
C LEU A 34 21.46 22.79 44.73
N SER A 35 22.23 23.64 44.07
CA SER A 35 21.98 24.04 42.67
C SER A 35 22.11 22.88 41.69
N ASN A 36 23.13 22.02 41.85
CA ASN A 36 23.27 20.78 41.07
C ASN A 36 22.08 19.83 41.28
N THR A 37 21.57 19.71 42.51
CA THR A 37 20.41 18.87 42.83
C THR A 37 19.12 19.45 42.23
N CYS A 38 18.89 20.75 42.37
CA CYS A 38 17.74 21.44 41.76
C CYS A 38 17.76 21.35 40.23
N PHE A 39 18.92 21.51 39.59
CA PHE A 39 19.07 21.39 38.14
C PHE A 39 18.74 19.99 37.64
N LYS A 40 19.30 18.95 38.29
CA LYS A 40 19.00 17.55 37.97
C LYS A 40 17.53 17.20 38.19
N GLY A 41 16.95 17.68 39.29
CA GLY A 41 15.53 17.51 39.60
C GLY A 41 14.61 18.16 38.56
N SER A 42 14.90 19.41 38.20
CA SER A 42 14.15 20.16 37.18
C SER A 42 14.21 19.48 35.80
N LYS A 43 15.41 19.06 35.37
CA LYS A 43 15.58 18.36 34.09
C LYS A 43 14.80 17.04 34.06
N ASN A 44 14.84 16.26 35.14
CA ASN A 44 14.12 14.99 35.20
C ASN A 44 12.60 15.20 35.26
N PHE A 45 12.14 16.15 36.07
CA PHE A 45 10.71 16.48 36.18
C PHE A 45 10.14 17.02 34.86
N CYS A 46 10.88 17.90 34.17
CA CYS A 46 10.45 18.45 32.89
C CYS A 46 10.39 17.36 31.81
N TYR A 47 11.41 16.51 31.72
CA TYR A 47 11.46 15.43 30.72
C TYR A 47 10.39 14.37 30.98
N MET A 48 10.23 13.96 32.24
CA MET A 48 9.27 12.95 32.65
C MET A 48 7.83 13.49 32.57
N GLY A 49 7.61 14.74 32.99
CA GLY A 49 6.33 15.43 32.85
C GLY A 49 5.93 15.62 31.39
N LEU A 50 6.81 16.18 30.56
CA LEU A 50 6.54 16.33 29.13
C LEU A 50 6.22 14.99 28.47
N THR A 51 7.01 13.95 28.75
CA THR A 51 6.73 12.62 28.18
C THR A 51 5.40 12.05 28.68
N LEU A 52 5.11 12.19 29.98
CA LEU A 52 3.88 11.69 30.59
C LEU A 52 2.63 12.43 30.11
N PHE A 53 2.72 13.71 29.74
CA PHE A 53 1.59 14.46 29.19
C PHE A 53 1.48 14.31 27.67
N VAL A 54 2.60 14.31 26.95
CA VAL A 54 2.62 14.22 25.49
C VAL A 54 2.19 12.83 25.02
N ALA A 55 2.66 11.76 25.68
CA ALA A 55 2.31 10.39 25.30
C ALA A 55 0.79 10.10 25.29
N PRO A 56 0.02 10.38 26.36
CA PRO A 56 -1.43 10.14 26.36
C PRO A 56 -2.18 11.09 25.42
N ILE A 57 -1.74 12.34 25.25
CA ILE A 57 -2.38 13.27 24.31
C ILE A 57 -2.24 12.75 22.87
N ILE A 58 -1.04 12.31 22.48
CA ILE A 58 -0.81 11.70 21.16
C ILE A 58 -1.61 10.40 21.03
N ALA A 59 -1.64 9.56 22.05
CA ALA A 59 -2.41 8.32 22.03
C ALA A 59 -3.91 8.57 21.85
N LEU A 60 -4.48 9.58 22.52
CA LEU A 60 -5.87 9.98 22.37
C LEU A 60 -6.15 10.54 20.96
N CYS A 61 -5.27 11.39 20.43
CA CYS A 61 -5.39 11.90 19.06
C CYS A 61 -5.36 10.77 18.02
N GLN A 62 -4.45 9.80 18.19
CA GLN A 62 -4.36 8.63 17.31
C GLN A 62 -5.61 7.75 17.42
N GLY A 63 -6.11 7.50 18.62
CA GLY A 63 -7.36 6.75 18.83
C GLY A 63 -8.55 7.40 18.14
N PHE A 64 -8.69 8.73 18.24
CA PHE A 64 -9.74 9.47 17.54
C PHE A 64 -9.60 9.38 16.01
N HIS A 65 -8.38 9.49 15.50
CA HIS A 65 -8.10 9.37 14.07
C HIS A 65 -8.46 7.97 13.54
N PHE A 66 -8.10 6.92 14.29
CA PHE A 66 -8.47 5.54 13.97
C PHE A 66 -9.99 5.31 14.01
N ALA A 67 -10.70 5.96 14.93
CA ALA A 67 -12.16 5.86 15.01
C ALA A 67 -12.85 6.47 13.78
N ILE A 68 -12.44 7.67 13.37
CA ILE A 68 -12.96 8.31 12.14
C ILE A 68 -12.62 7.48 10.91
N LEU A 69 -11.36 7.03 10.79
CA LEU A 69 -10.92 6.22 9.65
C LEU A 69 -11.74 4.92 9.55
N SER A 70 -12.01 4.26 10.68
CA SER A 70 -12.80 3.03 10.70
C SER A 70 -14.23 3.30 10.25
N PHE A 71 -14.85 4.38 10.73
CA PHE A 71 -16.17 4.80 10.28
C PHE A 71 -16.16 5.08 8.78
N CYS A 72 -15.30 5.97 8.30
CA CYS A 72 -15.15 6.25 6.87
C CYS A 72 -14.88 4.99 6.06
N HIS A 73 -14.06 4.05 6.53
CA HIS A 73 -13.80 2.81 5.82
C HIS A 73 -15.06 1.97 5.68
N ILE A 74 -15.84 1.77 6.75
CA ILE A 74 -17.08 0.96 6.67
C ILE A 74 -18.08 1.59 5.71
N TRP A 75 -18.29 2.91 5.82
CA TRP A 75 -19.29 3.62 5.01
C TRP A 75 -18.81 3.87 3.57
N CYS A 76 -17.58 4.32 3.38
CA CYS A 76 -17.01 4.56 2.06
C CYS A 76 -16.70 3.25 1.34
N VAL A 77 -16.20 2.19 1.98
CA VAL A 77 -15.99 0.91 1.26
C VAL A 77 -17.34 0.31 0.84
N SER A 78 -18.34 0.33 1.72
CA SER A 78 -19.69 -0.13 1.35
C SER A 78 -20.29 0.70 0.20
N ALA A 79 -20.16 2.03 0.26
CA ALA A 79 -20.60 2.93 -0.81
C ALA A 79 -19.78 2.74 -2.10
N CYS A 80 -18.45 2.62 -2.01
CA CYS A 80 -17.55 2.42 -3.13
C CYS A 80 -17.81 1.09 -3.82
N VAL A 81 -18.05 0.00 -3.08
CA VAL A 81 -18.41 -1.30 -3.68
C VAL A 81 -19.73 -1.18 -4.44
N ARG A 82 -20.72 -0.48 -3.86
CA ARG A 82 -22.01 -0.26 -4.53
C ARG A 82 -21.89 0.59 -5.79
N SER A 83 -21.13 1.69 -5.73
CA SER A 83 -20.84 2.57 -6.86
C SER A 83 -20.00 1.87 -7.93
N CYS A 84 -19.03 1.06 -7.53
CA CYS A 84 -18.18 0.28 -8.44
C CYS A 84 -19.01 -0.78 -9.17
N LYS A 85 -19.94 -1.47 -8.49
CA LYS A 85 -20.89 -2.37 -9.15
C LYS A 85 -21.74 -1.67 -10.22
N ILE A 86 -22.24 -0.47 -9.94
CA ILE A 86 -23.02 0.32 -10.90
C ILE A 86 -22.14 0.72 -12.10
N ASN A 87 -20.95 1.25 -11.86
CA ASN A 87 -20.03 1.64 -12.92
C ASN A 87 -19.59 0.44 -13.77
N CYS A 88 -19.23 -0.68 -13.15
CA CYS A 88 -18.89 -1.91 -13.85
C CYS A 88 -20.06 -2.44 -14.69
N ALA A 89 -21.30 -2.34 -14.19
CA ALA A 89 -22.48 -2.71 -14.97
C ALA A 89 -22.67 -1.82 -16.20
N VAL A 90 -22.47 -0.51 -16.06
CA VAL A 90 -22.53 0.44 -17.18
C VAL A 90 -21.43 0.15 -18.20
N VAL A 91 -20.17 -0.02 -17.75
CA VAL A 91 -19.04 -0.36 -18.62
C VAL A 91 -19.28 -1.67 -19.36
N ARG A 92 -19.79 -2.70 -18.65
CA ARG A 92 -20.14 -3.98 -19.27
C ARG A 92 -21.20 -3.79 -20.35
N ASN A 93 -22.25 -3.02 -20.08
CA ASN A 93 -23.29 -2.75 -21.05
C ASN A 93 -22.75 -1.98 -22.27
N CYS A 94 -21.91 -0.96 -22.05
CA CYS A 94 -21.24 -0.25 -23.15
C CYS A 94 -20.35 -1.18 -24.00
N CYS A 95 -19.60 -2.07 -23.35
CA CYS A 95 -18.79 -3.07 -24.03
C CYS A 95 -19.65 -4.05 -24.84
N GLU A 96 -20.77 -4.53 -24.28
CA GLU A 96 -21.70 -5.41 -24.97
C GLU A 96 -22.32 -4.73 -26.20
N ILE A 97 -22.77 -3.48 -26.06
CA ILE A 97 -23.31 -2.68 -27.17
C ILE A 97 -22.26 -2.48 -28.26
N PHE A 98 -21.02 -2.14 -27.88
CA PHE A 98 -19.92 -1.96 -28.82
C PHE A 98 -19.57 -3.26 -29.55
N CYS A 99 -19.42 -4.36 -28.80
CA CYS A 99 -19.19 -5.69 -29.37
C CYS A 99 -20.32 -6.07 -30.31
N HIS A 100 -21.59 -5.85 -29.95
CA HIS A 100 -22.70 -6.13 -30.85
C HIS A 100 -22.66 -5.24 -32.11
N ALA A 101 -22.36 -3.95 -31.96
CA ALA A 101 -22.28 -3.03 -33.09
C ALA A 101 -21.12 -3.33 -34.05
N CYS A 102 -19.99 -3.83 -33.55
CA CYS A 102 -18.80 -4.12 -34.36
C CYS A 102 -18.71 -5.58 -34.82
N ILE A 103 -19.01 -6.53 -33.94
CA ILE A 103 -18.85 -7.96 -34.19
C ILE A 103 -20.03 -8.49 -35.00
N SER A 104 -21.27 -8.03 -34.78
CA SER A 104 -22.42 -8.46 -35.58
C SER A 104 -22.24 -8.19 -37.08
N PRO A 105 -21.86 -6.99 -37.55
CA PRO A 105 -21.62 -6.77 -38.98
C PRO A 105 -20.39 -7.54 -39.49
N CYS A 106 -19.35 -7.72 -38.68
CA CYS A 106 -18.18 -8.51 -39.05
C CYS A 106 -18.54 -10.00 -39.24
N TYR A 107 -19.33 -10.57 -38.34
CA TYR A 107 -19.79 -11.96 -38.43
C TYR A 107 -20.74 -12.15 -39.62
N GLU A 108 -21.68 -11.23 -39.83
CA GLU A 108 -22.57 -11.23 -40.98
C GLU A 108 -21.77 -11.14 -42.30
N ALA A 109 -20.77 -10.25 -42.38
CA ALA A 109 -19.90 -10.13 -43.54
C ALA A 109 -19.08 -11.41 -43.79
N CYS A 110 -18.47 -11.97 -42.75
CA CYS A 110 -17.76 -13.25 -42.83
C CYS A 110 -18.68 -14.40 -43.29
N GLY A 111 -19.90 -14.46 -42.76
CA GLY A 111 -20.92 -15.42 -43.16
C GLY A 111 -21.30 -15.28 -44.64
N MET A 112 -21.47 -14.05 -45.13
CA MET A 112 -21.73 -13.77 -46.54
C MET A 112 -20.55 -14.16 -47.45
N CYS A 113 -19.31 -13.91 -47.02
CA CYS A 113 -18.11 -14.32 -47.76
C CYS A 113 -18.04 -15.85 -47.90
N LEU A 114 -18.29 -16.58 -46.81
CA LEU A 114 -18.27 -18.05 -46.78
C LEU A 114 -19.46 -18.66 -47.53
N SER A 115 -20.64 -18.03 -47.49
CA SER A 115 -21.84 -18.48 -48.21
C SER A 115 -21.66 -18.47 -49.74
N ARG A 116 -20.80 -17.58 -50.26
CA ARG A 116 -20.48 -17.55 -51.70
C ARG A 116 -19.58 -18.71 -52.15
N VAL A 117 -18.94 -19.43 -51.24
CA VAL A 117 -18.11 -20.61 -51.55
C VAL A 117 -19.01 -21.83 -51.71
N LYS A 118 -19.48 -22.07 -52.94
CA LYS A 118 -20.17 -23.31 -53.30
C LYS A 118 -19.13 -24.39 -53.62
N VAL A 119 -18.88 -25.27 -52.66
CA VAL A 119 -18.03 -26.45 -52.88
C VAL A 119 -18.79 -27.46 -53.75
N LYS A 120 -18.35 -27.61 -55.00
CA LYS A 120 -18.79 -28.71 -55.87
C LYS A 120 -17.86 -29.88 -55.63
N TYR A 121 -18.36 -30.93 -54.99
CA TYR A 121 -17.63 -32.18 -54.87
C TYR A 121 -17.67 -32.90 -56.23
N GLN A 122 -16.60 -32.78 -57.00
CA GLN A 122 -16.37 -33.62 -58.17
C GLN A 122 -15.93 -34.99 -57.63
N LYS A 123 -16.80 -36.01 -57.70
CA LYS A 123 -16.31 -37.39 -57.63
C LYS A 123 -15.44 -37.60 -58.86
N LEU A 124 -14.15 -37.91 -58.65
CA LEU A 124 -13.28 -38.35 -59.73
C LEU A 124 -13.90 -39.62 -60.34
N PRO A 125 -13.84 -39.80 -61.67
CA PRO A 125 -14.20 -41.08 -62.27
C PRO A 125 -13.30 -42.14 -61.63
N ASP A 126 -13.90 -43.16 -61.05
CA ASP A 126 -13.20 -44.40 -60.73
C ASP A 126 -12.56 -44.86 -62.04
N GLY A 127 -11.24 -44.70 -62.14
CA GLY A 127 -10.48 -45.22 -63.26
C GLY A 127 -10.72 -46.72 -63.28
N GLU A 128 -11.19 -47.21 -64.42
CA GLU A 128 -11.20 -48.64 -64.72
C GLU A 128 -9.76 -49.15 -64.76
N ALA A 129 -9.24 -49.51 -63.58
CA ALA A 129 -8.04 -50.28 -63.43
C ALA A 129 -8.33 -51.44 -62.48
N GLU A 130 -8.65 -52.56 -63.12
CA GLU A 130 -7.97 -53.84 -62.85
C GLU A 130 -8.43 -54.65 -61.63
N LYS A 131 -9.49 -55.44 -61.80
CA LYS A 131 -9.71 -56.71 -61.07
C LYS A 131 -10.36 -57.81 -61.92
N ASP A 132 -9.83 -58.10 -63.11
CA ASP A 132 -10.23 -59.27 -63.92
C ASP A 132 -9.05 -60.20 -64.30
N TYR A 133 -7.95 -60.18 -63.54
CA TYR A 133 -6.82 -61.12 -63.72
C TYR A 133 -6.85 -62.34 -62.78
N PHE A 134 -7.96 -62.58 -62.08
CA PHE A 134 -8.13 -63.73 -61.18
C PHE A 134 -9.29 -64.67 -61.56
N ALA A 135 -9.68 -64.67 -62.84
CA ALA A 135 -10.68 -65.58 -63.38
C ALA A 135 -10.14 -66.31 -64.62
N ILE A 136 -9.13 -67.16 -64.41
CA ILE A 136 -8.84 -68.40 -65.15
C ILE A 136 -8.01 -69.29 -64.23
#